data_AF-A0A317X4M6-F1
#
_entry.id   AF-A0A317X4M6-F1
#
_cell.length_a   1.000
_cell.length_b   1.000
_cell.length_c   1.000
_cell.angle_alpha   90.00
_cell.angle_beta   90.00
_cell.angle_gamma   90.00
#
_symmetry.space_group_name_H-M   'P 1'
#
loop_
_entity.id
_entity.type
_entity.pdbx_description
1 polymer ?
#
loop_
_entity_poly.entity_id
_entity_poly.type
_entity_poly.pdbx_seq_one_letter_code
_entity_poly.pdbx_strand_id
1 'polypeptide(L)'
;MGSISSLRTLVMAGLLGTSLAATTEQWKSRTIYQTMTDRFARTDGSTTSPCNTTEGVYCGGTWKGTIDKLDYIQGMGFDAIMISPVIENLEGRVSYGEAYHGYWPLDLYSLNSHFGTHQDLLDLSKALHDRGMYLMMDTVLNNMAYMTNGSDPATHIDYSALTPFNSSSYYHPYCKITDWNNYTNAQLCQTGDNIVALPDLYTEHSEVQEMLENWAKEIMSTYSIDGLRIDAAKHVTPSFLKNFGDAVNTFMTGEVMQQEVSTICEYQNNYIGSLPNYPIYYALLNAFTLGNTTALATQVQAMKSACSDVTALASFSENHDVARFASMTKDMALAKNVLTFTLLFDGVPIVYQGQEHHLDGGYSPVNREAIWLTEYKTDAELYKLISKLNAIRKHAARLDPQYVNMQTYTVFEGGSELGFRKGVDGRQVIMLLSTQGTEGGPYNLSMPVSFTGGTVATEVLNCVNYTVNELSELVVPMDKGEPRVFFPAELMPGSGLCGFPVSNVSYATLKTKAASTKAAAAASLGVKTMGNIAYSALFSLGLSVVASVVVGVL
;
A
#
# COMPACT_ATOMS: atom_id res chain seq x y z
N MET A 1 -9.53 -34.13 -63.88
CA MET A 1 -8.52 -33.04 -63.91
C MET A 1 -9.16 -31.80 -63.31
N GLY A 2 -8.53 -31.20 -62.29
CA GLY A 2 -8.94 -29.92 -61.72
C GLY A 2 -9.47 -30.00 -60.28
N SER A 3 -8.57 -30.21 -59.31
CA SER A 3 -8.82 -29.94 -57.89
C SER A 3 -8.71 -28.43 -57.66
N ILE A 4 -9.75 -27.79 -57.11
CA ILE A 4 -9.71 -26.38 -56.68
C ILE A 4 -9.63 -26.38 -55.16
N SER A 5 -8.42 -26.14 -54.63
CA SER A 5 -8.19 -25.86 -53.22
C SER A 5 -8.60 -24.43 -52.90
N SER A 6 -9.65 -24.27 -52.10
CA SER A 6 -10.00 -22.99 -51.47
C SER A 6 -9.04 -22.73 -50.30
N LEU A 7 -8.11 -21.79 -50.51
CA LEU A 7 -7.24 -21.25 -49.47
C LEU A 7 -8.07 -20.27 -48.62
N ARG A 8 -8.45 -20.67 -47.40
CA ARG A 8 -9.02 -19.75 -46.40
C ARG A 8 -7.87 -19.07 -45.67
N THR A 9 -7.53 -17.86 -46.07
CA THR A 9 -6.66 -16.97 -45.31
C THR A 9 -7.42 -16.52 -44.06
N LEU A 10 -7.05 -17.06 -42.91
CA LEU A 10 -7.53 -16.59 -41.61
C LEU A 10 -6.77 -15.29 -41.30
N VAL A 11 -7.41 -14.14 -41.51
CA VAL A 11 -6.90 -12.85 -41.03
C VAL A 11 -7.07 -12.85 -39.52
N MET A 12 -5.98 -13.15 -38.81
CA MET A 12 -5.89 -12.98 -37.36
C MET A 12 -5.77 -11.47 -37.12
N ALA A 13 -6.89 -10.80 -36.92
CA ALA A 13 -6.90 -9.42 -36.44
C ALA A 13 -6.35 -9.43 -35.02
N GLY A 14 -5.08 -9.05 -34.88
CA GLY A 14 -4.49 -8.75 -33.58
C GLY A 14 -5.28 -7.61 -32.97
N LEU A 15 -6.06 -7.91 -31.94
CA LEU A 15 -6.52 -6.91 -30.99
C LEU A 15 -5.27 -6.41 -30.27
N LEU A 16 -4.62 -5.39 -30.82
CA LEU A 16 -3.84 -4.44 -30.03
C LEU A 16 -4.85 -3.80 -29.09
N GLY A 17 -5.09 -4.44 -27.94
CA GLY A 17 -5.80 -3.81 -26.85
C GLY A 17 -4.96 -2.63 -26.45
N THR A 18 -5.43 -1.41 -26.69
CA THR A 18 -4.96 -0.24 -25.97
C THR A 18 -5.13 -0.57 -24.49
N SER A 19 -4.04 -0.91 -23.79
CA SER A 19 -4.08 -1.11 -22.35
C SER A 19 -4.39 0.26 -21.75
N LEU A 20 -5.66 0.51 -21.47
CA LEU A 20 -6.04 1.67 -20.69
C LEU A 20 -5.41 1.50 -19.31
N ALA A 21 -4.70 2.53 -18.84
CA ALA A 21 -4.12 2.56 -17.49
C ALA A 21 -5.21 2.32 -16.44
N ALA A 22 -4.83 1.81 -15.28
CA ALA A 22 -5.79 1.36 -14.28
C ALA A 22 -6.47 2.53 -13.56
N THR A 23 -7.78 2.43 -13.37
CA THR A 23 -8.58 3.45 -12.69
C THR A 23 -8.35 3.46 -11.18
N THR A 24 -8.70 4.55 -10.50
CA THR A 24 -8.63 4.65 -9.03
C THR A 24 -9.31 3.49 -8.32
N GLU A 25 -10.50 3.07 -8.76
CA GLU A 25 -11.20 1.91 -8.18
C GLU A 25 -10.40 0.61 -8.29
N GLN A 26 -9.69 0.40 -9.40
CA GLN A 26 -8.82 -0.77 -9.56
C GLN A 26 -7.61 -0.69 -8.63
N TRP A 27 -7.07 0.50 -8.42
CA TRP A 27 -5.92 0.76 -7.53
C TRP A 27 -6.24 0.62 -6.03
N LYS A 28 -7.46 0.94 -5.58
CA LYS A 28 -7.87 0.78 -4.16
C LYS A 28 -7.67 -0.64 -3.61
N SER A 29 -7.77 -1.64 -4.48
CA SER A 29 -7.53 -3.04 -4.10
C SER A 29 -6.06 -3.43 -4.00
N ARG A 30 -5.14 -2.61 -4.54
CA ARG A 30 -3.71 -2.89 -4.63
C ARG A 30 -2.97 -2.53 -3.34
N THR A 31 -1.75 -3.05 -3.27
CA THR A 31 -0.75 -2.78 -2.24
C THR A 31 0.58 -2.57 -2.96
N ILE A 32 1.22 -1.43 -2.71
CA ILE A 32 2.36 -0.94 -3.47
C ILE A 32 3.64 -1.17 -2.67
N TYR A 33 4.64 -1.73 -3.33
CA TYR A 33 6.02 -1.72 -2.85
C TYR A 33 6.80 -0.63 -3.59
N GLN A 34 7.22 0.42 -2.86
CA GLN A 34 8.00 1.52 -3.41
C GLN A 34 9.47 1.16 -3.43
N THR A 35 10.05 1.18 -4.62
CA THR A 35 11.47 0.94 -4.88
C THR A 35 12.15 2.24 -5.30
N MET A 36 13.44 2.34 -4.97
CA MET A 36 14.33 3.30 -5.62
C MET A 36 15.19 2.52 -6.60
N THR A 37 15.05 2.79 -7.90
CA THR A 37 15.58 1.91 -8.96
C THR A 37 17.07 1.64 -8.77
N ASP A 38 17.87 2.68 -8.50
CA ASP A 38 19.32 2.58 -8.26
C ASP A 38 19.72 1.78 -7.00
N ARG A 39 18.80 1.62 -6.05
CA ARG A 39 19.05 1.07 -4.71
C ARG A 39 18.35 -0.25 -4.45
N PHE A 40 17.46 -0.69 -5.34
CA PHE A 40 16.67 -1.89 -5.12
C PHE A 40 17.43 -3.17 -5.50
N ALA A 41 17.82 -3.29 -6.78
CA ALA A 41 18.39 -4.52 -7.30
C ALA A 41 19.28 -4.27 -8.53
N ARG A 42 20.44 -4.92 -8.53
CA ARG A 42 21.44 -4.84 -9.60
C ARG A 42 21.27 -5.97 -10.61
N THR A 43 21.58 -5.71 -11.88
CA THR A 43 21.59 -6.73 -12.95
C THR A 43 22.52 -7.91 -12.66
N ASP A 44 23.64 -7.67 -11.96
CA ASP A 44 24.58 -8.73 -11.59
C ASP A 44 24.12 -9.58 -10.39
N GLY A 45 22.99 -9.24 -9.78
CA GLY A 45 22.44 -9.93 -8.62
C GLY A 45 23.29 -9.81 -7.34
N SER A 46 24.31 -8.96 -7.32
CA SER A 46 25.21 -8.82 -6.19
C SER A 46 24.48 -8.35 -4.93
N THR A 47 24.72 -9.05 -3.81
CA THR A 47 24.24 -8.69 -2.47
C THR A 47 25.32 -8.04 -1.61
N THR A 48 26.51 -7.80 -2.17
CA THR A 48 27.67 -7.26 -1.44
C THR A 48 28.27 -6.03 -2.09
N SER A 49 27.74 -5.59 -3.24
CA SER A 49 28.23 -4.38 -3.90
C SER A 49 28.04 -3.17 -2.97
N PRO A 50 29.09 -2.40 -2.67
CA PRO A 50 28.98 -1.29 -1.74
C PRO A 50 28.05 -0.21 -2.29
N CYS A 51 27.28 0.41 -1.40
CA CYS A 51 26.49 1.60 -1.70
C CYS A 51 26.51 2.51 -0.48
N ASN A 52 27.43 3.47 -0.48
CA ASN A 52 27.53 4.46 0.58
C ASN A 52 26.53 5.58 0.32
N THR A 53 25.46 5.62 1.12
CA THR A 53 24.36 6.59 0.95
C THR A 53 24.84 8.04 1.01
N THR A 54 25.85 8.34 1.83
CA THR A 54 26.39 9.70 2.00
C THR A 54 27.21 10.20 0.82
N GLU A 55 27.69 9.31 -0.05
CA GLU A 55 28.37 9.73 -1.29
C GLU A 55 27.41 10.27 -2.33
N GLY A 56 26.14 9.86 -2.25
CA GLY A 56 25.07 10.32 -3.12
C GLY A 56 25.27 9.94 -4.59
N VAL A 57 25.99 8.87 -4.89
CA VAL A 57 26.28 8.43 -6.27
C VAL A 57 25.34 7.31 -6.72
N TYR A 58 25.33 7.03 -8.02
CA TYR A 58 24.70 5.83 -8.56
C TYR A 58 25.39 4.57 -7.99
N CYS A 59 24.57 3.66 -7.45
CA CYS A 59 25.00 2.36 -6.92
C CYS A 59 24.70 1.20 -7.88
N GLY A 60 24.05 1.48 -9.01
CA GLY A 60 23.91 0.57 -10.17
C GLY A 60 22.72 -0.39 -10.10
N GLY A 61 21.66 -0.01 -9.38
CA GLY A 61 20.37 -0.68 -9.48
C GLY A 61 19.69 -0.40 -10.83
N THR A 62 18.89 -1.34 -11.31
CA THR A 62 18.38 -1.36 -12.71
C THR A 62 16.99 -1.98 -12.79
N TRP A 63 16.26 -1.71 -13.87
CA TRP A 63 14.97 -2.36 -14.12
C TRP A 63 15.10 -3.87 -14.28
N LYS A 64 16.17 -4.34 -14.93
CA LYS A 64 16.46 -5.78 -15.05
C LYS A 64 16.70 -6.44 -13.68
N GLY A 65 17.49 -5.81 -12.82
CA GLY A 65 17.65 -6.27 -11.44
C GLY A 65 16.30 -6.32 -10.69
N THR A 66 15.42 -5.33 -10.91
CA THR A 66 14.06 -5.35 -10.34
C THR A 66 13.25 -6.56 -10.81
N ILE A 67 13.31 -6.92 -12.11
CA ILE A 67 12.66 -8.13 -12.65
C ILE A 67 13.12 -9.38 -11.89
N ASP A 68 14.42 -9.51 -11.64
CA ASP A 68 15.02 -10.65 -10.95
C ASP A 68 14.60 -10.77 -9.47
N LYS A 69 13.99 -9.73 -8.91
CA LYS A 69 13.53 -9.66 -7.51
C LYS A 69 12.01 -9.54 -7.37
N LEU A 70 11.24 -9.73 -8.43
CA LEU A 70 9.77 -9.72 -8.34
C LEU A 70 9.21 -10.82 -7.42
N ASP A 71 9.86 -11.98 -7.31
CA ASP A 71 9.46 -13.04 -6.38
C ASP A 71 9.59 -12.59 -4.91
N TYR A 72 10.61 -11.80 -4.59
CA TYR A 72 10.82 -11.23 -3.25
C TYR A 72 9.68 -10.28 -2.88
N ILE A 73 9.29 -9.40 -3.81
CA ILE A 73 8.18 -8.44 -3.62
C ILE A 73 6.85 -9.20 -3.51
N GLN A 74 6.59 -10.13 -4.43
CA GLN A 74 5.33 -10.88 -4.48
C GLN A 74 5.18 -11.85 -3.29
N GLY A 75 6.27 -12.34 -2.71
CA GLY A 75 6.26 -13.15 -1.48
C GLY A 75 5.74 -12.40 -0.25
N MET A 76 5.88 -11.08 -0.20
CA MET A 76 5.21 -10.20 0.78
C MET A 76 3.75 -9.93 0.44
N GLY A 77 3.26 -10.42 -0.69
CA GLY A 77 1.89 -10.24 -1.12
C GLY A 77 1.60 -8.88 -1.77
N PHE A 78 2.61 -8.10 -2.15
CA PHE A 78 2.39 -6.89 -2.95
C PHE A 78 1.93 -7.26 -4.36
N ASP A 79 1.12 -6.41 -4.97
CA ASP A 79 0.61 -6.55 -6.33
C ASP A 79 0.68 -5.25 -7.14
N ALA A 80 1.54 -4.34 -6.71
CA ALA A 80 1.96 -3.19 -7.47
C ALA A 80 3.37 -2.79 -7.04
N ILE A 81 4.14 -2.22 -7.95
CA ILE A 81 5.42 -1.57 -7.63
C ILE A 81 5.37 -0.11 -8.02
N MET A 82 6.02 0.74 -7.23
CA MET A 82 6.34 2.11 -7.61
C MET A 82 7.85 2.20 -7.84
N ILE A 83 8.26 2.71 -9.00
CA ILE A 83 9.67 2.92 -9.36
C ILE A 83 9.99 4.41 -9.41
N SER A 84 11.28 4.75 -9.26
CA SER A 84 11.81 6.12 -9.46
C SER A 84 11.47 6.68 -10.85
N PRO A 85 11.55 8.01 -11.05
CA PRO A 85 11.33 8.58 -12.38
C PRO A 85 12.30 7.99 -13.40
N VAL A 86 11.76 7.70 -14.59
CA VAL A 86 12.46 6.89 -15.61
C VAL A 86 13.21 7.71 -16.64
N ILE A 87 12.95 9.02 -16.70
CA ILE A 87 13.48 9.91 -17.73
C ILE A 87 14.95 10.26 -17.49
N GLU A 88 15.63 10.67 -18.55
CA GLU A 88 17.02 11.10 -18.48
C GLU A 88 17.17 12.23 -17.47
N ASN A 89 18.21 12.09 -16.65
CA ASN A 89 18.53 13.01 -15.58
C ASN A 89 19.87 13.71 -15.85
N LEU A 90 20.07 14.82 -15.15
CA LEU A 90 21.32 15.57 -15.16
C LEU A 90 22.52 14.66 -14.86
N GLU A 91 23.47 14.61 -15.80
CA GLU A 91 24.74 13.91 -15.64
C GLU A 91 25.78 14.75 -14.89
N GLY A 92 26.67 14.07 -14.19
CA GLY A 92 27.73 14.69 -13.38
C GLY A 92 27.42 14.71 -11.88
N ARG A 93 28.41 15.18 -11.11
CA ARG A 93 28.41 15.12 -9.65
C ARG A 93 28.59 16.49 -9.04
N VAL A 94 27.70 16.84 -8.13
CA VAL A 94 27.81 18.03 -7.26
C VAL A 94 28.22 17.64 -5.85
N SER A 95 28.34 18.63 -4.95
CA SER A 95 28.80 18.42 -3.57
C SER A 95 27.94 17.42 -2.77
N TYR A 96 26.66 17.28 -3.10
CA TYR A 96 25.72 16.36 -2.47
C TYR A 96 25.35 15.13 -3.32
N GLY A 97 26.06 14.88 -4.42
CA GLY A 97 25.94 13.65 -5.20
C GLY A 97 25.54 13.83 -6.67
N GLU A 98 24.94 12.78 -7.21
CA GLU A 98 24.48 12.59 -8.59
C GLU A 98 22.96 12.36 -8.61
N ALA A 99 22.34 12.41 -9.78
CA ALA A 99 20.89 12.29 -9.95
C ALA A 99 20.33 10.84 -9.83
N TYR A 100 20.93 9.99 -8.99
CA TYR A 100 20.55 8.55 -8.86
C TYR A 100 19.09 8.30 -8.48
N HIS A 101 18.44 9.32 -7.92
CA HIS A 101 17.06 9.28 -7.46
C HIS A 101 16.05 9.54 -8.57
N GLY A 102 16.45 10.16 -9.69
CA GLY A 102 15.60 10.42 -10.85
C GLY A 102 14.85 11.77 -10.85
N TYR A 103 15.07 12.64 -9.85
CA TYR A 103 14.32 13.90 -9.65
C TYR A 103 15.00 15.15 -10.24
N TRP A 104 16.06 14.99 -11.04
CA TRP A 104 16.73 16.06 -11.77
C TRP A 104 16.59 15.88 -13.29
N PRO A 105 15.37 15.99 -13.82
CA PRO A 105 15.10 15.64 -15.21
C PRO A 105 15.76 16.63 -16.19
N LEU A 106 16.32 16.07 -17.26
CA LEU A 106 17.03 16.80 -18.30
C LEU A 106 16.35 16.66 -19.67
N ASP A 107 16.00 15.43 -20.05
CA ASP A 107 15.30 15.10 -21.29
C ASP A 107 14.13 14.15 -21.00
N LEU A 108 12.91 14.63 -21.21
CA LEU A 108 11.67 13.89 -21.00
C LEU A 108 11.47 12.73 -22.00
N TYR A 109 12.08 12.78 -23.19
CA TYR A 109 11.92 11.77 -24.24
C TYR A 109 13.02 10.71 -24.26
N SER A 110 14.04 10.88 -23.43
CA SER A 110 15.10 9.91 -23.22
C SER A 110 14.93 9.22 -21.86
N LEU A 111 15.36 7.96 -21.78
CA LEU A 111 15.35 7.21 -20.53
C LEU A 111 16.67 7.40 -19.76
N ASN A 112 16.62 7.29 -18.43
CA ASN A 112 17.81 7.25 -17.61
C ASN A 112 18.65 6.00 -17.92
N SER A 113 19.76 6.21 -18.61
CA SER A 113 20.63 5.12 -19.10
C SER A 113 21.29 4.30 -17.98
N HIS A 114 21.37 4.81 -16.75
CA HIS A 114 21.87 4.06 -15.60
C HIS A 114 20.90 2.97 -15.15
N PHE A 115 19.60 3.12 -15.40
CA PHE A 115 18.58 2.14 -14.99
C PHE A 115 18.37 1.01 -16.00
N GLY A 116 18.75 1.24 -17.25
CA GLY A 116 18.68 0.24 -18.32
C GLY A 116 18.26 0.83 -19.66
N THR A 117 17.84 -0.06 -20.56
CA THR A 117 17.41 0.29 -21.90
C THR A 117 15.89 0.43 -22.00
N HIS A 118 15.41 0.95 -23.13
CA HIS A 118 14.00 0.90 -23.53
C HIS A 118 13.39 -0.51 -23.39
N GLN A 119 14.13 -1.54 -23.81
CA GLN A 119 13.64 -2.92 -23.73
C GLN A 119 13.55 -3.41 -22.28
N ASP A 120 14.47 -3.00 -21.39
CA ASP A 120 14.43 -3.42 -19.99
C ASP A 120 13.19 -2.87 -19.26
N LEU A 121 12.75 -1.64 -19.59
CA LEU A 121 11.53 -1.07 -19.02
C LEU A 121 10.25 -1.75 -19.56
N LEU A 122 10.21 -2.06 -20.86
CA LEU A 122 9.16 -2.89 -21.45
C LEU A 122 9.08 -4.27 -20.80
N ASP A 123 10.24 -4.91 -20.59
CA ASP A 123 10.34 -6.22 -19.98
C ASP A 123 9.90 -6.19 -18.51
N LEU A 124 10.21 -5.11 -17.77
CA LEU A 124 9.75 -4.92 -16.40
C LEU A 124 8.23 -4.81 -16.34
N SER A 125 7.64 -3.96 -17.17
CA SER A 125 6.19 -3.81 -17.27
C SER A 125 5.52 -5.13 -17.61
N LYS A 126 6.02 -5.82 -18.63
CA LYS A 126 5.52 -7.14 -19.04
C LYS A 126 5.62 -8.17 -17.90
N ALA A 127 6.76 -8.23 -17.20
CA ALA A 127 6.97 -9.17 -16.11
C ALA A 127 6.02 -8.93 -14.93
N LEU A 128 5.65 -7.67 -14.65
CA LEU A 128 4.63 -7.32 -13.67
C LEU A 128 3.24 -7.76 -14.11
N HIS A 129 2.86 -7.45 -15.35
CA HIS A 129 1.54 -7.81 -15.88
C HIS A 129 1.32 -9.31 -16.00
N ASP A 130 2.35 -10.07 -16.41
CA ASP A 130 2.33 -11.54 -16.42
C ASP A 130 2.05 -12.13 -15.01
N ARG A 131 2.37 -11.38 -13.96
CA ARG A 131 2.12 -11.72 -12.54
C ARG A 131 0.83 -11.11 -11.97
N GLY A 132 0.07 -10.36 -12.78
CA GLY A 132 -1.12 -9.62 -12.33
C GLY A 132 -0.81 -8.43 -11.40
N MET A 133 0.41 -7.92 -11.47
CA MET A 133 0.89 -6.75 -10.72
C MET A 133 0.83 -5.48 -11.56
N TYR A 134 0.73 -4.33 -10.91
CA TYR A 134 0.73 -3.01 -11.57
C TYR A 134 2.09 -2.29 -11.49
N LEU A 135 2.38 -1.48 -12.50
CA LEU A 135 3.52 -0.57 -12.55
C LEU A 135 3.07 0.87 -12.32
N MET A 136 3.53 1.46 -11.22
CA MET A 136 3.42 2.90 -10.95
C MET A 136 4.75 3.59 -11.24
N MET A 137 4.70 4.69 -11.99
CA MET A 137 5.86 5.52 -12.29
C MET A 137 5.83 6.80 -11.47
N ASP A 138 6.93 7.09 -10.76
CA ASP A 138 7.14 8.42 -10.17
C ASP A 138 7.46 9.45 -11.27
N THR A 139 6.90 10.65 -11.17
CA THR A 139 6.79 11.61 -12.27
C THR A 139 7.01 13.02 -11.75
N VAL A 140 8.01 13.72 -12.31
CA VAL A 140 8.24 15.14 -12.04
C VAL A 140 7.54 15.98 -13.09
N LEU A 141 6.57 16.81 -12.66
CA LEU A 141 5.88 17.77 -13.52
C LEU A 141 6.30 19.23 -13.25
N ASN A 142 6.93 19.47 -12.10
CA ASN A 142 7.18 20.81 -11.59
C ASN A 142 8.35 21.51 -12.29
N ASN A 143 9.46 20.82 -12.50
CA ASN A 143 10.71 21.45 -12.90
C ASN A 143 11.55 20.57 -13.82
N MET A 144 12.46 21.21 -14.55
CA MET A 144 13.65 20.57 -15.11
C MET A 144 14.83 20.75 -14.14
N ALA A 145 16.03 20.27 -14.49
CA ALA A 145 17.23 20.47 -13.67
C ALA A 145 18.42 20.94 -14.50
N TYR A 146 19.25 21.80 -13.90
CA TYR A 146 20.46 22.32 -14.52
C TYR A 146 21.56 22.56 -13.49
N MET A 147 22.79 22.13 -13.80
CA MET A 147 23.95 22.32 -12.92
C MET A 147 24.53 23.72 -13.09
N THR A 148 24.37 24.57 -12.08
CA THR A 148 24.96 25.93 -12.06
C THR A 148 26.27 25.99 -11.27
N ASN A 149 26.62 24.97 -10.49
CA ASN A 149 27.90 24.86 -9.76
C ASN A 149 28.24 26.08 -8.89
N GLY A 150 27.22 26.71 -8.30
CA GLY A 150 27.35 27.88 -7.43
C GLY A 150 27.06 29.21 -8.13
N SER A 151 26.95 29.24 -9.46
CA SER A 151 26.58 30.44 -10.22
C SER A 151 25.10 30.80 -10.02
N ASP A 152 24.76 32.06 -10.29
CA ASP A 152 23.39 32.58 -10.15
C ASP A 152 22.44 31.94 -11.19
N PRO A 153 21.44 31.14 -10.76
CA PRO A 153 20.50 30.50 -11.68
C PRO A 153 19.69 31.48 -12.54
N ALA A 154 19.52 32.73 -12.09
CA ALA A 154 18.81 33.75 -12.86
C ALA A 154 19.45 34.04 -14.23
N THR A 155 20.76 33.80 -14.34
CA THR A 155 21.58 34.21 -15.50
C THR A 155 22.40 33.08 -16.11
N HIS A 156 22.48 31.91 -15.47
CA HIS A 156 23.40 30.82 -15.85
C HIS A 156 22.72 29.49 -16.19
N ILE A 157 21.39 29.47 -16.36
CA ILE A 157 20.69 28.31 -16.90
C ILE A 157 20.73 28.37 -18.43
N ASP A 158 21.32 27.36 -19.06
CA ASP A 158 21.20 27.15 -20.50
C ASP A 158 19.94 26.32 -20.78
N TYR A 159 18.85 27.03 -21.04
CA TYR A 159 17.57 26.38 -21.34
C TYR A 159 17.63 25.51 -22.59
N SER A 160 18.56 25.75 -23.54
CA SER A 160 18.64 24.95 -24.77
C SER A 160 19.04 23.49 -24.53
N ALA A 161 19.60 23.19 -23.35
CA ALA A 161 19.93 21.84 -22.91
C ALA A 161 18.73 21.05 -22.35
N LEU A 162 17.58 21.71 -22.11
CA LEU A 162 16.43 21.11 -21.44
C LEU A 162 15.40 20.67 -22.48
N THR A 163 15.07 19.38 -22.53
CA THR A 163 14.22 18.83 -23.59
C THR A 163 12.88 18.33 -23.03
N PRO A 164 11.73 18.72 -23.63
CA PRO A 164 11.56 19.60 -24.80
C PRO A 164 11.55 21.10 -24.48
N PHE A 165 11.63 21.47 -23.21
CA PHE A 165 11.44 22.85 -22.75
C PHE A 165 12.70 23.70 -22.98
N ASN A 166 13.09 23.85 -24.23
CA ASN A 166 14.41 24.34 -24.62
C ASN A 166 14.55 25.88 -24.67
N SER A 167 13.62 26.58 -24.03
CA SER A 167 13.50 28.05 -24.04
C SER A 167 13.07 28.54 -22.67
N SER A 168 13.61 29.68 -22.23
CA SER A 168 13.22 30.32 -20.97
C SER A 168 11.74 30.68 -20.89
N SER A 169 11.04 30.78 -22.03
CA SER A 169 9.60 31.04 -22.09
C SER A 169 8.73 29.93 -21.48
N TYR A 170 9.27 28.72 -21.34
CA TYR A 170 8.56 27.59 -20.72
C TYR A 170 8.65 27.59 -19.18
N TYR A 171 9.34 28.57 -18.59
CA TYR A 171 9.64 28.59 -17.16
C TYR A 171 9.21 29.90 -16.52
N HIS A 172 8.94 29.83 -15.23
CA HIS A 172 8.83 31.01 -14.40
C HIS A 172 10.17 31.77 -14.35
N PRO A 173 10.16 33.11 -14.35
CA PRO A 173 11.35 33.89 -14.06
C PRO A 173 11.97 33.42 -12.73
N TYR A 174 13.30 33.34 -12.68
CA TYR A 174 13.97 32.87 -11.47
C TYR A 174 13.57 33.68 -10.24
N CYS A 175 13.09 32.98 -9.23
CA CYS A 175 13.00 33.45 -7.86
C CYS A 175 13.22 32.27 -6.92
N LYS A 176 13.70 32.58 -5.72
CA LYS A 176 13.88 31.60 -4.66
C LYS A 176 12.61 31.51 -3.82
N ILE A 177 12.22 30.31 -3.40
CA ILE A 177 11.18 30.15 -2.38
C ILE A 177 11.71 30.72 -1.05
N THR A 178 11.03 31.76 -0.56
CA THR A 178 11.37 32.44 0.70
C THR A 178 10.45 32.04 1.85
N ASP A 179 9.22 31.59 1.53
CA ASP A 179 8.25 31.11 2.49
C ASP A 179 7.54 29.86 1.95
N TRP A 180 7.86 28.70 2.51
CA TRP A 180 7.30 27.39 2.13
C TRP A 180 5.83 27.21 2.49
N ASN A 181 5.27 28.10 3.31
CA ASN A 181 3.85 28.13 3.68
C ASN A 181 3.03 29.06 2.78
N ASN A 182 3.69 29.92 1.99
CA ASN A 182 3.04 30.71 0.96
C ASN A 182 3.00 29.89 -0.34
N TYR A 183 1.83 29.33 -0.65
CA TYR A 183 1.64 28.45 -1.81
C TYR A 183 1.94 29.16 -3.12
N THR A 184 1.54 30.42 -3.27
CA THR A 184 1.89 31.20 -4.46
C THR A 184 3.39 31.36 -4.61
N ASN A 185 4.13 31.59 -3.52
CA ASN A 185 5.60 31.63 -3.58
C ASN A 185 6.18 30.24 -3.91
N ALA A 186 5.64 29.19 -3.31
CA ALA A 186 6.08 27.82 -3.53
C ALA A 186 5.77 27.30 -4.95
N GLN A 187 4.76 27.85 -5.63
CA GLN A 187 4.30 27.42 -6.96
C GLN A 187 4.85 28.25 -8.12
N LEU A 188 5.42 29.42 -7.85
CA LEU A 188 5.96 30.32 -8.89
C LEU A 188 7.48 30.47 -8.82
N CYS A 189 8.14 29.84 -7.85
CA CYS A 189 9.58 29.96 -7.60
C CYS A 189 10.25 28.60 -7.47
N GLN A 190 11.57 28.58 -7.66
CA GLN A 190 12.35 27.35 -7.78
C GLN A 190 12.65 26.70 -6.42
N THR A 191 12.47 25.38 -6.36
CA THR A 191 12.78 24.52 -5.20
C THR A 191 14.27 24.22 -5.05
N GLY A 192 15.04 24.33 -6.14
CA GLY A 192 16.48 24.06 -6.19
C GLY A 192 17.35 25.11 -5.49
N ASP A 193 18.66 24.96 -5.66
CA ASP A 193 19.65 25.87 -5.10
C ASP A 193 20.60 26.42 -6.18
N ASN A 194 21.65 27.13 -5.76
CA ASN A 194 22.62 27.71 -6.70
C ASN A 194 23.63 26.68 -7.21
N ILE A 195 23.58 25.42 -6.75
CA ILE A 195 24.47 24.33 -7.20
C ILE A 195 23.76 23.51 -8.28
N VAL A 196 22.55 23.03 -7.98
CA VAL A 196 21.61 22.44 -8.93
C VAL A 196 20.34 23.29 -8.91
N ALA A 197 20.19 24.07 -9.97
CA ALA A 197 18.98 24.82 -10.21
C ALA A 197 17.88 23.88 -10.68
N LEU A 198 16.66 24.09 -10.19
CA LEU A 198 15.47 23.38 -10.63
C LEU A 198 14.54 24.40 -11.30
N PRO A 199 14.81 24.78 -12.58
CA PRO A 199 13.97 25.72 -13.30
C PRO A 199 12.52 25.25 -13.34
N ASP A 200 11.66 26.08 -12.76
CA ASP A 200 10.26 25.82 -12.48
C ASP A 200 9.41 26.04 -13.73
N LEU A 201 8.74 25.00 -14.20
CA LEU A 201 7.94 25.04 -15.43
C LEU A 201 6.73 25.93 -15.24
N TYR A 202 6.42 26.73 -16.27
CA TYR A 202 5.28 27.63 -16.24
C TYR A 202 3.97 26.86 -16.46
N THR A 203 3.54 26.10 -15.46
CA THR A 203 2.42 25.15 -15.58
C THR A 203 1.04 25.80 -15.72
N GLU A 204 0.91 27.13 -15.64
CA GLU A 204 -0.27 27.89 -16.06
C GLU A 204 -0.36 28.07 -17.58
N HIS A 205 0.75 27.91 -18.31
CA HIS A 205 0.81 28.13 -19.75
C HIS A 205 0.30 26.91 -20.52
N SER A 206 -0.70 27.08 -21.39
CA SER A 206 -1.37 25.98 -22.07
C SER A 206 -0.42 25.11 -22.90
N GLU A 207 0.59 25.69 -23.54
CA GLU A 207 1.59 24.93 -24.30
C GLU A 207 2.40 23.98 -23.40
N VAL A 208 2.79 24.42 -22.20
CA VAL A 208 3.51 23.58 -21.23
C VAL A 208 2.61 22.44 -20.75
N GLN A 209 1.35 22.75 -20.43
CA GLN A 209 0.37 21.73 -20.03
C GLN A 209 0.18 20.67 -21.13
N GLU A 210 -0.05 21.11 -22.36
CA GLU A 210 -0.32 20.22 -23.50
C GLU A 210 0.91 19.35 -23.83
N MET A 211 2.12 19.90 -23.71
CA MET A 211 3.37 19.14 -23.87
C MET A 211 3.54 18.07 -22.79
N LEU A 212 3.32 18.40 -21.51
CA LEU A 212 3.39 17.45 -20.41
C LEU A 212 2.32 16.36 -20.51
N GLU A 213 1.08 16.74 -20.85
CA GLU A 213 -0.02 15.78 -21.03
C GLU A 213 0.24 14.81 -22.18
N ASN A 214 0.74 15.30 -23.32
CA ASN A 214 1.07 14.47 -24.47
C ASN A 214 2.23 13.52 -24.16
N TRP A 215 3.29 14.03 -23.53
CA TRP A 215 4.40 13.22 -23.05
C TRP A 215 3.92 12.11 -22.10
N ALA A 216 3.11 12.45 -21.11
CA ALA A 216 2.61 11.49 -20.13
C ALA A 216 1.76 10.39 -20.79
N LYS A 217 0.89 10.74 -21.73
CA LYS A 217 0.11 9.75 -22.51
C LYS A 217 1.01 8.83 -23.32
N GLU A 218 2.04 9.38 -23.98
CA GLU A 218 2.96 8.61 -24.81
C GLU A 218 3.82 7.66 -23.97
N ILE A 219 4.44 8.14 -22.88
CA ILE A 219 5.29 7.31 -22.03
C ILE A 219 4.48 6.21 -21.34
N MET A 220 3.27 6.54 -20.84
CA MET A 220 2.38 5.56 -20.23
C MET A 220 1.92 4.50 -21.23
N SER A 221 1.53 4.90 -22.44
CA SER A 221 1.13 3.96 -23.48
C SER A 221 2.29 3.09 -23.95
N THR A 222 3.50 3.66 -24.06
CA THR A 222 4.69 2.96 -24.55
C THR A 222 5.10 1.86 -23.57
N TYR A 223 5.19 2.18 -22.28
CA TYR A 223 5.66 1.25 -21.26
C TYR A 223 4.52 0.57 -20.49
N SER A 224 3.27 0.74 -20.93
CA SER A 224 2.07 0.18 -20.29
C SER A 224 2.02 0.47 -18.79
N ILE A 225 2.21 1.74 -18.41
CA ILE A 225 2.20 2.19 -17.01
C ILE A 225 0.75 2.24 -16.50
N ASP A 226 0.51 1.69 -15.31
CA ASP A 226 -0.83 1.54 -14.74
C ASP A 226 -1.27 2.72 -13.88
N GLY A 227 -0.34 3.58 -13.43
CA GLY A 227 -0.61 4.71 -12.55
C GLY A 227 0.61 5.60 -12.33
N LEU A 228 0.40 6.80 -11.81
CA LEU A 228 1.45 7.80 -11.60
C LEU A 228 1.53 8.24 -10.13
N ARG A 229 2.76 8.43 -9.62
CA ARG A 229 3.02 9.27 -8.44
C ARG A 229 3.58 10.60 -8.93
N ILE A 230 2.99 11.71 -8.54
CA ILE A 230 3.44 13.04 -8.94
C ILE A 230 4.30 13.63 -7.83
N ASP A 231 5.57 13.86 -8.15
CA ASP A 231 6.53 14.55 -7.30
C ASP A 231 6.14 16.02 -7.12
N ALA A 232 6.40 16.55 -5.92
CA ALA A 232 6.26 17.97 -5.63
C ALA A 232 4.91 18.59 -6.07
N ALA A 233 3.81 17.84 -6.00
CA ALA A 233 2.50 18.28 -6.48
C ALA A 233 2.02 19.59 -5.81
N LYS A 234 2.47 19.88 -4.58
CA LYS A 234 2.25 21.17 -3.90
C LYS A 234 2.77 22.38 -4.70
N HIS A 235 3.84 22.18 -5.46
CA HIS A 235 4.56 23.21 -6.23
C HIS A 235 4.00 23.39 -7.65
N VAL A 236 3.20 22.44 -8.13
CA VAL A 236 2.49 22.57 -9.41
C VAL A 236 1.22 23.41 -9.24
N THR A 237 0.83 24.18 -10.26
CA THR A 237 -0.44 24.90 -10.24
C THR A 237 -1.60 23.93 -10.02
N PRO A 238 -2.47 24.13 -9.00
CA PRO A 238 -3.49 23.13 -8.67
C PRO A 238 -4.50 22.84 -9.78
N SER A 239 -4.84 23.84 -10.62
CA SER A 239 -5.71 23.62 -11.79
C SER A 239 -5.06 22.70 -12.83
N PHE A 240 -3.74 22.76 -13.00
CA PHE A 240 -3.03 21.89 -13.93
C PHE A 240 -3.02 20.44 -13.44
N LEU A 241 -2.86 20.19 -12.12
CA LEU A 241 -2.99 18.82 -11.59
C LEU A 241 -4.33 18.18 -11.97
N LYS A 242 -5.41 18.96 -11.94
CA LYS A 242 -6.74 18.51 -12.37
C LYS A 242 -6.77 18.19 -13.86
N ASN A 243 -6.32 19.15 -14.70
CA ASN A 243 -6.31 18.99 -16.16
C ASN A 243 -5.47 17.78 -16.58
N PHE A 244 -4.26 17.65 -16.01
CA PHE A 244 -3.36 16.55 -16.26
C PHE A 244 -3.99 15.21 -15.85
N GLY A 245 -4.59 15.13 -14.66
CA GLY A 245 -5.32 13.95 -14.19
C GLY A 245 -6.47 13.54 -15.11
N ASP A 246 -7.28 14.49 -15.55
CA ASP A 246 -8.37 14.27 -16.52
C ASP A 246 -7.85 13.81 -17.88
N ALA A 247 -6.70 14.35 -18.31
CA ALA A 247 -6.07 14.04 -19.59
C ALA A 247 -5.46 12.63 -19.64
N VAL A 248 -4.72 12.22 -18.58
CA VAL A 248 -4.11 10.89 -18.50
C VAL A 248 -5.11 9.80 -18.09
N ASN A 249 -6.17 10.19 -17.37
CA ASN A 249 -7.28 9.33 -16.94
C ASN A 249 -6.81 8.01 -16.29
N THR A 250 -5.93 8.14 -15.29
CA THR A 250 -5.38 7.03 -14.51
C THR A 250 -5.42 7.33 -13.02
N PHE A 251 -5.13 6.34 -12.18
CA PHE A 251 -4.83 6.64 -10.78
C PHE A 251 -3.55 7.48 -10.68
N MET A 252 -3.69 8.61 -9.99
CA MET A 252 -2.62 9.58 -9.79
C MET A 252 -2.60 9.99 -8.32
N THR A 253 -1.46 9.77 -7.65
CA THR A 253 -1.23 10.22 -6.27
C THR A 253 -0.17 11.32 -6.25
N GLY A 254 -0.55 12.54 -5.84
CA GLY A 254 0.36 13.69 -5.87
C GLY A 254 0.88 14.08 -4.51
N GLU A 255 2.18 14.29 -4.42
CA GLU A 255 2.84 14.66 -3.18
C GLU A 255 2.53 16.10 -2.76
N VAL A 256 1.66 16.24 -1.77
CA VAL A 256 1.48 17.48 -1.01
C VAL A 256 1.93 17.22 0.41
N MET A 257 3.19 17.51 0.71
CA MET A 257 3.79 17.28 2.04
C MET A 257 3.27 18.29 3.06
N GLN A 258 2.08 18.03 3.60
CA GLN A 258 1.38 18.88 4.56
C GLN A 258 0.67 18.05 5.64
N GLN A 259 0.62 18.59 6.86
CA GLN A 259 0.03 17.89 8.01
C GLN A 259 -1.47 18.21 8.17
N GLU A 260 -1.93 19.31 7.60
CA GLU A 260 -3.28 19.83 7.78
C GLU A 260 -4.30 19.04 6.96
N VAL A 261 -5.31 18.49 7.63
CA VAL A 261 -6.45 17.78 7.02
C VAL A 261 -7.13 18.66 5.96
N SER A 262 -7.37 19.93 6.28
CA SER A 262 -8.07 20.86 5.39
C SER A 262 -7.36 20.97 4.05
N THR A 263 -6.04 21.08 4.06
CA THR A 263 -5.22 21.20 2.85
C THR A 263 -5.29 19.92 2.02
N ILE A 264 -5.03 18.76 2.62
CA ILE A 264 -5.03 17.48 1.89
C ILE A 264 -6.40 17.18 1.30
N CYS A 265 -7.46 17.39 2.08
CA CYS A 265 -8.82 17.17 1.60
C CYS A 265 -9.25 18.21 0.56
N GLU A 266 -8.81 19.48 0.66
CA GLU A 266 -9.05 20.48 -0.39
C GLU A 266 -8.40 20.06 -1.71
N TYR A 267 -7.15 19.60 -1.69
CA TYR A 267 -6.49 19.06 -2.88
C TYR A 267 -7.23 17.85 -3.44
N GLN A 268 -7.64 16.92 -2.57
CA GLN A 268 -8.35 15.74 -3.03
C GLN A 268 -9.68 16.09 -3.71
N ASN A 269 -10.43 17.00 -3.11
CA ASN A 269 -11.78 17.33 -3.54
C ASN A 269 -11.80 18.14 -4.84
N ASN A 270 -10.73 18.89 -5.13
CA ASN A 270 -10.73 19.86 -6.23
C ASN A 270 -9.71 19.58 -7.33
N TYR A 271 -8.58 18.95 -7.03
CA TYR A 271 -7.41 18.97 -7.93
C TYR A 271 -6.87 17.58 -8.29
N ILE A 272 -6.83 16.62 -7.37
CA ILE A 272 -6.21 15.31 -7.61
C ILE A 272 -6.88 14.19 -6.84
N GLY A 273 -7.11 13.02 -7.47
CA GLY A 273 -7.90 11.95 -6.84
C GLY A 273 -7.25 11.28 -5.62
N SER A 274 -5.92 11.34 -5.50
CA SER A 274 -5.17 10.73 -4.40
C SER A 274 -3.96 11.56 -4.00
N LEU A 275 -3.57 11.44 -2.74
CA LEU A 275 -2.38 12.05 -2.16
C LEU A 275 -1.75 11.09 -1.14
N PRO A 276 -0.41 11.13 -0.94
CA PRO A 276 0.20 10.54 0.25
C PRO A 276 -0.42 11.13 1.51
N ASN A 277 -0.84 10.26 2.42
CA ASN A 277 -1.62 10.63 3.60
C ASN A 277 -0.71 11.13 4.74
N TYR A 278 0.00 12.24 4.49
CA TYR A 278 0.87 12.91 5.45
C TYR A 278 0.19 13.23 6.80
N PRO A 279 -1.08 13.69 6.85
CA PRO A 279 -1.75 13.95 8.13
C PRO A 279 -1.83 12.71 9.02
N ILE A 280 -2.14 11.55 8.43
CA ILE A 280 -2.15 10.27 9.15
C ILE A 280 -0.73 9.81 9.47
N TYR A 281 0.26 9.98 8.57
CA TYR A 281 1.66 9.69 8.85
C TYR A 281 2.16 10.38 10.13
N TYR A 282 1.94 11.70 10.27
CA TYR A 282 2.37 12.42 11.47
C TYR A 282 1.63 11.97 12.73
N ALA A 283 0.33 11.70 12.64
CA ALA A 283 -0.45 11.19 13.78
C ALA A 283 -0.03 9.78 14.18
N LEU A 284 0.34 8.95 13.20
CA LEU A 284 0.87 7.60 13.40
C LEU A 284 2.22 7.64 14.13
N LEU A 285 3.12 8.54 13.72
CA LEU A 285 4.37 8.76 14.44
C LEU A 285 4.14 9.23 15.87
N ASN A 286 3.24 10.19 16.10
CA ASN A 286 2.92 10.65 17.45
C ASN A 286 2.39 9.51 18.34
N ALA A 287 1.56 8.62 17.80
CA ALA A 287 1.06 7.47 18.55
C ALA A 287 2.19 6.51 18.93
N PHE A 288 3.03 6.13 17.96
CA PHE A 288 3.99 5.03 18.16
C PHE A 288 5.41 5.48 18.53
N THR A 289 5.70 6.77 18.61
CA THR A 289 6.98 7.29 19.13
C THR A 289 6.81 8.11 20.41
N LEU A 290 5.66 8.76 20.60
CA LEU A 290 5.35 9.59 21.79
C LEU A 290 4.28 8.98 22.70
N GLY A 291 3.68 7.84 22.31
CA GLY A 291 2.63 7.18 23.08
C GLY A 291 1.26 7.88 23.03
N ASN A 292 1.05 8.84 22.11
CA ASN A 292 -0.19 9.62 22.03
C ASN A 292 -1.26 8.92 21.17
N THR A 293 -2.02 8.01 21.76
CA THR A 293 -3.07 7.24 21.07
C THR A 293 -4.21 8.13 20.55
N THR A 294 -4.61 9.15 21.32
CA THR A 294 -5.69 10.08 20.98
C THR A 294 -5.44 10.85 19.69
N ALA A 295 -4.18 11.21 19.41
CA ALA A 295 -3.82 11.94 18.19
C ALA A 295 -4.21 11.16 16.93
N LEU A 296 -3.91 9.86 16.87
CA LEU A 296 -4.24 9.03 15.72
C LEU A 296 -5.74 8.80 15.59
N ALA A 297 -6.43 8.48 16.68
CA ALA A 297 -7.88 8.29 16.68
C ALA A 297 -8.64 9.53 16.20
N THR A 298 -8.23 10.71 16.68
CA THR A 298 -8.80 12.01 16.28
C THR A 298 -8.53 12.30 14.81
N GLN A 299 -7.30 12.05 14.36
CA GLN A 299 -6.89 12.31 12.97
C GLN A 299 -7.66 11.44 11.97
N VAL A 300 -7.86 10.16 12.29
CA VAL A 300 -8.68 9.23 11.47
C VAL A 300 -10.10 9.76 11.30
N GLN A 301 -10.73 10.22 12.39
CA GLN A 301 -12.08 10.77 12.34
C GLN A 301 -12.15 12.11 11.58
N ALA A 302 -11.13 12.96 11.74
CA ALA A 302 -11.06 14.25 11.05
C ALA A 302 -10.93 14.07 9.53
N MET A 303 -9.98 13.25 9.08
CA MET A 303 -9.78 12.93 7.65
C MET A 303 -11.06 12.42 7.00
N LYS A 304 -11.71 11.44 7.64
CA LYS A 304 -12.96 10.85 7.16
C LYS A 304 -14.10 11.87 7.00
N SER A 305 -14.13 12.89 7.85
CA SER A 305 -15.20 13.89 7.83
C SER A 305 -14.98 14.98 6.77
N ALA A 306 -13.73 15.22 6.37
CA ALA A 306 -13.34 16.34 5.50
C ALA A 306 -13.03 15.92 4.06
N CYS A 307 -12.43 14.74 3.86
CA CYS A 307 -12.01 14.25 2.55
C CYS A 307 -13.17 13.56 1.82
N SER A 308 -13.27 13.76 0.50
CA SER A 308 -14.28 13.10 -0.34
C SER A 308 -14.13 11.59 -0.36
N ASP A 309 -12.89 11.08 -0.38
CA ASP A 309 -12.61 9.65 -0.45
C ASP A 309 -11.27 9.26 0.20
N VAL A 310 -11.28 9.06 1.52
CA VAL A 310 -10.11 8.57 2.25
C VAL A 310 -9.62 7.19 1.77
N THR A 311 -10.45 6.42 1.05
CA THR A 311 -10.06 5.09 0.55
C THR A 311 -9.22 5.15 -0.72
N ALA A 312 -9.19 6.30 -1.40
CA ALA A 312 -8.34 6.54 -2.57
C ALA A 312 -6.95 7.07 -2.20
N LEU A 313 -6.72 7.59 -0.99
CA LEU A 313 -5.43 8.15 -0.55
C LEU A 313 -4.32 7.09 -0.49
N ALA A 314 -3.06 7.52 -0.59
CA ALA A 314 -1.90 6.65 -0.45
C ALA A 314 -1.44 6.61 1.02
N SER A 315 -1.59 5.46 1.67
CA SER A 315 -1.21 5.29 3.09
C SER A 315 0.20 4.75 3.22
N PHE A 316 1.07 5.43 3.96
CA PHE A 316 2.47 5.05 4.14
C PHE A 316 2.95 5.34 5.56
N SER A 317 4.09 4.78 5.93
CA SER A 317 4.79 5.07 7.20
C SER A 317 6.27 5.36 7.05
N GLU A 318 6.86 5.04 5.89
CA GLU A 318 8.20 5.44 5.47
C GLU A 318 8.18 5.83 3.99
N ASN A 319 9.06 6.74 3.59
CA ASN A 319 9.38 7.04 2.19
C ASN A 319 10.83 7.55 2.10
N HIS A 320 11.24 8.06 0.93
CA HIS A 320 12.61 8.50 0.69
C HIS A 320 12.92 9.96 1.10
N ASP A 321 11.92 10.72 1.56
CA ASP A 321 12.04 12.14 1.95
C ASP A 321 11.98 12.35 3.46
N VAL A 322 11.32 11.45 4.18
CA VAL A 322 11.24 11.46 5.64
C VAL A 322 12.13 10.41 6.27
N ALA A 323 12.47 10.60 7.55
CA ALA A 323 13.26 9.62 8.28
C ALA A 323 12.54 8.27 8.42
N ARG A 324 13.29 7.17 8.34
CA ARG A 324 12.74 5.83 8.60
C ARG A 324 12.24 5.74 10.03
N PHE A 325 11.20 4.94 10.25
CA PHE A 325 10.63 4.73 11.57
C PHE A 325 11.68 4.16 12.53
N ALA A 326 12.49 3.22 12.04
CA ALA A 326 13.55 2.59 12.83
C ALA A 326 14.69 3.55 13.22
N SER A 327 14.80 4.73 12.58
CA SER A 327 15.75 5.76 13.00
C SER A 327 15.28 6.50 14.26
N MET A 328 13.98 6.49 14.54
CA MET A 328 13.35 7.16 15.68
C MET A 328 13.25 6.23 16.90
N THR A 329 12.97 4.94 16.67
CA THR A 329 12.92 3.91 17.71
C THR A 329 13.37 2.56 17.14
N LYS A 330 14.12 1.76 17.92
CA LYS A 330 14.54 0.41 17.53
C LYS A 330 13.56 -0.69 17.95
N ASP A 331 12.44 -0.30 18.54
CA ASP A 331 11.46 -1.22 19.09
C ASP A 331 10.69 -1.94 17.97
N MET A 332 10.90 -3.25 17.86
CA MET A 332 10.29 -4.08 16.83
C MET A 332 8.77 -4.17 16.99
N ALA A 333 8.24 -4.19 18.22
CA ALA A 333 6.79 -4.24 18.43
C ALA A 333 6.13 -2.96 17.91
N LEU A 334 6.73 -1.79 18.15
CA LEU A 334 6.24 -0.52 17.60
C LEU A 334 6.29 -0.51 16.07
N ALA A 335 7.37 -1.00 15.45
CA ALA A 335 7.47 -1.12 14.00
C ALA A 335 6.39 -2.04 13.40
N LYS A 336 6.09 -3.16 14.07
CA LYS A 336 4.98 -4.05 13.68
C LYS A 336 3.62 -3.38 13.75
N ASN A 337 3.36 -2.58 14.78
CA ASN A 337 2.10 -1.85 14.91
C ASN A 337 1.91 -0.82 13.80
N VAL A 338 2.96 -0.07 13.49
CA VAL A 338 2.98 0.91 12.40
C VAL A 338 2.69 0.25 11.05
N LEU A 339 3.37 -0.85 10.73
CA LEU A 339 3.10 -1.62 9.50
C LEU A 339 1.69 -2.23 9.46
N THR A 340 1.20 -2.73 10.61
CA THR A 340 -0.16 -3.26 10.73
C THR A 340 -1.20 -2.19 10.41
N PHE A 341 -1.04 -0.99 10.95
CA PHE A 341 -1.89 0.15 10.63
C PHE A 341 -1.77 0.52 9.13
N THR A 342 -0.56 0.76 8.62
CA THR A 342 -0.35 1.18 7.22
C THR A 342 -1.01 0.24 6.21
N LEU A 343 -0.90 -1.08 6.40
CA LEU A 343 -1.41 -2.07 5.45
C LEU A 343 -2.92 -2.32 5.54
N LEU A 344 -3.52 -2.17 6.72
CA LEU A 344 -4.94 -2.49 6.95
C LEU A 344 -5.85 -1.26 7.09
N PHE A 345 -5.29 -0.05 7.18
CA PHE A 345 -6.00 1.22 7.20
C PHE A 345 -6.61 1.56 5.82
N ASP A 346 -7.33 2.69 5.76
CA ASP A 346 -7.87 3.24 4.52
C ASP A 346 -6.78 3.61 3.52
N GLY A 347 -7.12 3.57 2.24
CA GLY A 347 -6.21 3.95 1.17
C GLY A 347 -5.57 2.77 0.44
N VAL A 348 -4.70 3.13 -0.50
CA VAL A 348 -3.75 2.26 -1.18
C VAL A 348 -2.46 2.24 -0.35
N PRO A 349 -2.13 1.12 0.33
CA PRO A 349 -0.92 1.07 1.15
C PRO A 349 0.35 1.11 0.30
N ILE A 350 1.33 1.89 0.73
CA ILE A 350 2.67 1.98 0.17
C ILE A 350 3.67 1.63 1.27
N VAL A 351 4.51 0.62 1.00
CA VAL A 351 5.64 0.25 1.86
C VAL A 351 6.93 0.58 1.11
N TYR A 352 7.79 1.39 1.73
CA TYR A 352 9.06 1.78 1.16
C TYR A 352 10.12 0.71 1.41
N GLN A 353 10.90 0.42 0.37
CA GLN A 353 11.94 -0.60 0.42
C GLN A 353 12.83 -0.48 1.67
N GLY A 354 13.10 -1.60 2.33
CA GLY A 354 13.95 -1.67 3.52
C GLY A 354 13.16 -1.59 4.82
N GLN A 355 11.92 -1.11 4.81
CA GLN A 355 11.06 -1.13 5.99
C GLN A 355 10.84 -2.57 6.49
N GLU A 356 10.70 -3.54 5.58
CA GLU A 356 10.58 -4.97 5.88
C GLU A 356 11.84 -5.60 6.50
N HIS A 357 12.98 -4.89 6.40
CA HIS A 357 14.25 -5.24 7.00
C HIS A 357 14.61 -4.38 8.20
N HIS A 358 13.70 -3.49 8.61
CA HIS A 358 13.91 -2.57 9.73
C HIS A 358 15.17 -1.69 9.55
N LEU A 359 15.42 -1.27 8.31
CA LEU A 359 16.49 -0.30 8.01
C LEU A 359 16.21 1.02 8.72
N ASP A 360 17.26 1.74 9.09
CA ASP A 360 17.20 2.80 10.08
C ASP A 360 17.88 4.11 9.68
N GLY A 361 18.12 4.32 8.39
CA GLY A 361 18.59 5.59 7.87
C GLY A 361 17.69 6.74 8.32
N GLY A 362 18.32 7.83 8.76
CA GLY A 362 17.66 9.07 9.16
C GLY A 362 17.07 9.80 7.96
N TYR A 363 17.41 11.06 7.75
CA TYR A 363 16.95 11.79 6.55
C TYR A 363 17.77 11.49 5.30
N SER A 364 17.27 11.93 4.14
CA SER A 364 18.00 11.89 2.87
C SER A 364 19.40 12.51 3.03
N PRO A 365 20.46 11.86 2.48
CA PRO A 365 20.41 10.67 1.64
C PRO A 365 20.49 9.34 2.40
N VAL A 366 20.56 9.34 3.73
CA VAL A 366 20.86 8.15 4.55
C VAL A 366 19.74 7.10 4.48
N ASN A 367 18.48 7.50 4.37
CA ASN A 367 17.30 6.63 4.16
C ASN A 367 17.17 6.03 2.74
N ARG A 368 18.20 6.12 1.91
CA ARG A 368 18.21 5.58 0.54
C ARG A 368 19.14 4.38 0.44
N GLU A 369 19.10 3.51 1.46
CA GLU A 369 19.96 2.35 1.57
C GLU A 369 19.69 1.33 0.45
N ALA A 370 20.75 0.64 0.05
CA ALA A 370 20.68 -0.43 -0.92
C ALA A 370 20.11 -1.72 -0.31
N ILE A 371 19.00 -2.21 -0.86
CA ILE A 371 18.29 -3.38 -0.32
C ILE A 371 19.06 -4.66 -0.51
N TRP A 372 19.86 -4.78 -1.57
CA TRP A 372 20.63 -6.00 -1.80
C TRP A 372 21.60 -6.34 -0.65
N LEU A 373 22.01 -5.34 0.14
CA LEU A 373 22.85 -5.53 1.33
C LEU A 373 22.13 -6.25 2.49
N THR A 374 20.80 -6.36 2.46
CA THR A 374 20.02 -7.19 3.39
C THR A 374 19.96 -8.66 2.94
N GLU A 375 20.52 -8.97 1.77
CA GLU A 375 20.46 -10.26 1.09
C GLU A 375 19.04 -10.71 0.72
N TYR A 376 18.06 -9.79 0.72
CA TYR A 376 16.63 -10.09 0.43
C TYR A 376 16.06 -11.18 1.35
N LYS A 377 16.47 -11.19 2.62
CA LYS A 377 16.06 -12.18 3.64
C LYS A 377 14.54 -12.21 3.84
N THR A 378 13.88 -13.20 3.25
CA THR A 378 12.42 -13.41 3.39
C THR A 378 12.02 -13.95 4.76
N ASP A 379 12.98 -14.29 5.61
CA ASP A 379 12.74 -14.74 6.97
C ASP A 379 12.75 -13.60 8.01
N ALA A 380 13.02 -12.36 7.57
CA ALA A 380 12.93 -11.17 8.41
C ALA A 380 11.52 -11.03 9.05
N GLU A 381 11.49 -10.48 10.26
CA GLU A 381 10.30 -10.42 11.08
C GLU A 381 9.19 -9.57 10.45
N LEU A 382 9.55 -8.39 9.93
CA LEU A 382 8.62 -7.49 9.27
C LEU A 382 8.22 -8.00 7.88
N TYR A 383 9.10 -8.69 7.14
CA TYR A 383 8.75 -9.38 5.89
C TYR A 383 7.60 -10.38 6.09
N LYS A 384 7.71 -11.26 7.10
CA LYS A 384 6.66 -12.23 7.44
C LYS A 384 5.36 -11.57 7.87
N LEU A 385 5.46 -10.48 8.64
CA LEU A 385 4.30 -9.70 9.06
C LEU A 385 3.56 -9.12 7.85
N ILE A 386 4.28 -8.43 6.96
CA ILE A 386 3.72 -7.82 5.75
C ILE A 386 3.01 -8.87 4.89
N SER A 387 3.63 -10.05 4.70
CA SER A 387 3.02 -11.18 3.97
C SER A 387 1.67 -11.60 4.57
N LYS A 388 1.58 -11.73 5.91
CA LYS A 388 0.32 -12.05 6.59
C LYS A 388 -0.73 -10.94 6.46
N LEU A 389 -0.32 -9.68 6.60
CA LEU A 389 -1.21 -8.52 6.52
C LEU A 389 -1.80 -8.35 5.12
N ASN A 390 -0.98 -8.47 4.08
CA ASN A 390 -1.45 -8.46 2.69
C ASN A 390 -2.38 -9.64 2.38
N ALA A 391 -2.06 -10.84 2.89
CA ALA A 391 -2.92 -12.00 2.72
C ALA A 391 -4.33 -11.78 3.31
N ILE A 392 -4.43 -11.28 4.55
CA ILE A 392 -5.74 -11.01 5.17
C ILE A 392 -6.48 -9.85 4.48
N ARG A 393 -5.78 -8.78 4.09
CA ARG A 393 -6.36 -7.66 3.34
C ARG A 393 -7.00 -8.13 2.04
N LYS A 394 -6.26 -8.91 1.24
CA LYS A 394 -6.75 -9.47 -0.04
C LYS A 394 -7.87 -10.48 0.17
N HIS A 395 -7.79 -11.28 1.24
CA HIS A 395 -8.86 -12.23 1.57
C HIS A 395 -10.17 -11.52 1.94
N ALA A 396 -10.10 -10.49 2.78
CA ALA A 396 -11.25 -9.66 3.13
C ALA A 396 -11.88 -9.02 1.88
N ALA A 397 -11.06 -8.42 1.00
CA ALA A 397 -11.53 -7.85 -0.26
C ALA A 397 -12.11 -8.89 -1.24
N ARG A 398 -11.62 -10.13 -1.23
CA ARG A 398 -12.16 -11.22 -2.06
C ARG A 398 -13.55 -11.67 -1.58
N LEU A 399 -13.73 -11.76 -0.26
CA LEU A 399 -15.00 -12.15 0.34
C LEU A 399 -16.05 -11.03 0.28
N ASP A 400 -15.60 -9.78 0.34
CA ASP A 400 -16.43 -8.60 0.16
C ASP A 400 -15.67 -7.54 -0.66
N PRO A 401 -15.94 -7.44 -1.98
CA PRO A 401 -15.31 -6.44 -2.83
C PRO A 401 -15.53 -4.99 -2.37
N GLN A 402 -16.55 -4.71 -1.55
CA GLN A 402 -16.75 -3.38 -0.99
C GLN A 402 -15.75 -3.03 0.12
N TYR A 403 -15.03 -4.00 0.70
CA TYR A 403 -14.08 -3.79 1.80
C TYR A 403 -13.08 -2.65 1.52
N VAL A 404 -12.58 -2.55 0.28
CA VAL A 404 -11.59 -1.54 -0.11
C VAL A 404 -12.19 -0.14 -0.19
N ASN A 405 -13.51 -0.03 -0.42
CA ASN A 405 -14.27 1.21 -0.47
C ASN A 405 -14.93 1.61 0.85
N MET A 406 -14.83 0.75 1.88
CA MET A 406 -15.34 1.06 3.21
C MET A 406 -14.30 1.79 4.03
N GLN A 407 -14.72 2.81 4.77
CA GLN A 407 -13.84 3.56 5.66
C GLN A 407 -13.51 2.77 6.93
N THR A 408 -12.37 3.09 7.53
CA THR A 408 -11.91 2.55 8.82
C THR A 408 -12.48 3.38 9.95
N TYR A 409 -12.87 2.71 11.04
CA TYR A 409 -13.47 3.33 12.22
C TYR A 409 -12.63 3.01 13.44
N THR A 410 -12.32 4.02 14.25
CA THR A 410 -11.84 3.80 15.62
C THR A 410 -12.98 3.21 16.44
N VAL A 411 -12.75 2.03 17.02
CA VAL A 411 -13.73 1.29 17.83
C VAL A 411 -13.31 1.13 19.29
N PHE A 412 -12.04 1.40 19.59
CA PHE A 412 -11.51 1.35 20.94
C PHE A 412 -10.32 2.32 21.08
N GLU A 413 -10.26 3.02 22.20
CA GLU A 413 -9.13 3.85 22.62
C GLU A 413 -8.88 3.58 24.10
N GLY A 414 -7.73 2.98 24.39
CA GLY A 414 -7.23 2.74 25.75
C GLY A 414 -6.09 3.70 26.11
N GLY A 415 -5.41 3.42 27.22
CA GLY A 415 -4.23 4.20 27.63
C GLY A 415 -3.05 4.05 26.66
N SER A 416 -2.88 2.84 26.12
CA SER A 416 -1.86 2.54 25.11
C SER A 416 -2.41 1.79 23.90
N GLU A 417 -3.70 1.43 23.91
CA GLU A 417 -4.32 0.59 22.91
C GLU A 417 -5.18 1.40 21.94
N LEU A 418 -5.16 1.00 20.68
CA LEU A 418 -6.06 1.53 19.66
C LEU A 418 -6.71 0.36 18.91
N GLY A 419 -8.03 0.33 18.90
CA GLY A 419 -8.81 -0.61 18.11
C GLY A 419 -9.41 0.07 16.89
N PHE A 420 -9.19 -0.50 15.71
CA PHE A 420 -9.75 -0.04 14.45
C PHE A 420 -10.51 -1.16 13.76
N ARG A 421 -11.58 -0.79 13.06
CA ARG A 421 -12.45 -1.72 12.33
C ARG A 421 -12.64 -1.26 10.90
N LYS A 422 -12.51 -2.20 9.94
CA LYS A 422 -12.81 -1.98 8.52
C LYS A 422 -13.61 -3.15 7.94
N GLY A 423 -14.65 -2.86 7.17
CA GLY A 423 -15.52 -3.87 6.56
C GLY A 423 -16.89 -4.04 7.22
N VAL A 424 -17.79 -4.74 6.52
CA VAL A 424 -19.18 -4.99 6.93
C VAL A 424 -19.26 -5.86 8.18
N ASP A 425 -20.25 -5.62 9.03
CA ASP A 425 -20.54 -6.42 10.22
C ASP A 425 -20.63 -7.92 9.90
N GLY A 426 -19.94 -8.74 10.71
CA GLY A 426 -19.74 -10.17 10.51
C GLY A 426 -18.67 -10.55 9.47
N ARG A 427 -18.02 -9.57 8.82
CA ARG A 427 -16.96 -9.76 7.80
C ARG A 427 -15.82 -8.74 7.95
N GLN A 428 -15.81 -7.98 9.02
CA GLN A 428 -14.83 -6.94 9.28
C GLN A 428 -13.48 -7.53 9.66
N VAL A 429 -12.42 -6.80 9.32
CA VAL A 429 -11.09 -6.93 9.91
C VAL A 429 -11.03 -5.96 11.10
N ILE A 430 -10.51 -6.44 12.23
CA ILE A 430 -10.24 -5.61 13.40
C ILE A 430 -8.74 -5.58 13.65
N MET A 431 -8.16 -4.39 13.69
CA MET A 431 -6.80 -4.16 14.15
C MET A 431 -6.86 -3.73 15.61
N LEU A 432 -6.08 -4.37 16.46
CA LEU A 432 -5.83 -3.92 17.82
C LEU A 432 -4.33 -3.67 17.95
N LEU A 433 -3.98 -2.40 18.16
CA LEU A 433 -2.62 -1.90 18.21
C LEU A 433 -2.26 -1.50 19.64
N SER A 434 -0.96 -1.45 19.93
CA SER A 434 -0.41 -1.04 21.23
C SER A 434 0.81 -0.15 21.08
N THR A 435 0.88 0.91 21.89
CA THR A 435 2.01 1.85 21.95
C THR A 435 3.03 1.50 23.05
N GLN A 436 2.87 0.36 23.76
CA GLN A 436 3.75 0.00 24.88
C GLN A 436 5.16 -0.47 24.47
N GLY A 437 5.34 -0.93 23.23
CA GLY A 437 6.59 -1.53 22.77
C GLY A 437 6.94 -2.87 23.45
N THR A 438 8.14 -3.38 23.19
CA THR A 438 8.58 -4.72 23.63
C THR A 438 8.69 -4.86 25.14
N GLU A 439 8.82 -3.74 25.87
CA GLU A 439 8.90 -3.70 27.34
C GLU A 439 7.51 -3.69 28.02
N GLY A 440 6.42 -3.64 27.25
CA GLY A 440 5.06 -3.74 27.76
C GLY A 440 4.80 -5.09 28.44
N GLY A 441 4.24 -5.06 29.66
CA GLY A 441 3.93 -6.26 30.43
C GLY A 441 2.60 -6.92 30.03
N PRO A 442 2.32 -8.13 30.52
CA PRO A 442 1.10 -8.85 30.16
C PRO A 442 -0.14 -8.29 30.88
N TYR A 443 -1.25 -8.16 30.15
CA TYR A 443 -2.56 -7.77 30.68
C TYR A 443 -3.69 -8.33 29.81
N ASN A 444 -4.91 -8.36 30.35
CA ASN A 444 -6.10 -8.69 29.57
C ASN A 444 -6.83 -7.41 29.17
N LEU A 445 -7.00 -7.20 27.88
CA LEU A 445 -7.84 -6.15 27.32
C LEU A 445 -9.24 -6.68 27.05
N SER A 446 -10.29 -5.97 27.49
CA SER A 446 -11.66 -6.24 27.07
C SER A 446 -12.09 -5.20 26.04
N MET A 447 -12.32 -5.62 24.80
CA MET A 447 -12.71 -4.73 23.69
C MET A 447 -14.20 -4.94 23.34
N PRO A 448 -15.09 -3.98 23.67
CA PRO A 448 -16.55 -4.17 23.57
C PRO A 448 -17.11 -4.04 22.14
N VAL A 449 -16.47 -3.28 21.26
CA VAL A 449 -16.95 -3.04 19.89
C VAL A 449 -16.13 -3.90 18.93
N SER A 450 -16.45 -5.20 18.88
CA SER A 450 -15.71 -6.19 18.09
C SER A 450 -16.58 -6.95 17.08
N PHE A 451 -17.16 -8.07 17.51
CA PHE A 451 -18.11 -8.90 16.78
C PHE A 451 -19.32 -9.18 17.67
N THR A 452 -20.35 -9.83 17.12
CA THR A 452 -21.51 -10.28 17.92
C THR A 452 -21.11 -11.38 18.90
N GLY A 453 -21.71 -11.41 20.09
CA GLY A 453 -21.49 -12.47 21.08
C GLY A 453 -21.60 -13.88 20.50
N GLY A 454 -20.69 -14.76 20.91
CA GLY A 454 -20.56 -16.13 20.40
C GLY A 454 -19.80 -16.27 19.07
N THR A 455 -19.41 -15.18 18.42
CA THR A 455 -18.53 -15.25 17.24
C THR A 455 -17.16 -15.77 17.65
N VAL A 456 -16.61 -16.72 16.89
CA VAL A 456 -15.21 -17.12 17.01
C VAL A 456 -14.38 -16.28 16.05
N ALA A 457 -13.50 -15.45 16.58
CA ALA A 457 -12.56 -14.63 15.83
C ALA A 457 -11.17 -15.26 15.88
N THR A 458 -10.54 -15.42 14.72
CA THR A 458 -9.14 -15.83 14.60
C THR A 458 -8.25 -14.59 14.66
N GLU A 459 -7.32 -14.55 15.60
CA GLU A 459 -6.19 -13.63 15.59
C GLU A 459 -5.18 -14.16 14.57
N VAL A 460 -5.06 -13.48 13.43
CA VAL A 460 -4.40 -14.03 12.24
C VAL A 460 -2.87 -13.95 12.28
N LEU A 461 -2.29 -13.15 13.18
CA LEU A 461 -0.84 -13.03 13.28
C LEU A 461 -0.23 -14.23 14.01
N ASN A 462 -0.88 -14.72 15.07
CA ASN A 462 -0.44 -15.87 15.86
C ASN A 462 -1.33 -17.12 15.72
N CYS A 463 -2.42 -17.01 14.95
CA CYS A 463 -3.34 -18.11 14.66
C CYS A 463 -4.04 -18.69 15.89
N VAL A 464 -4.49 -17.79 16.77
CA VAL A 464 -5.22 -18.14 18.00
C VAL A 464 -6.69 -17.75 17.84
N ASN A 465 -7.60 -18.64 18.24
CA ASN A 465 -9.03 -18.36 18.21
C ASN A 465 -9.52 -17.82 19.55
N TYR A 466 -10.35 -16.78 19.49
CA TYR A 466 -11.02 -16.15 20.62
C TYR A 466 -12.53 -16.23 20.39
N THR A 467 -13.29 -16.54 21.44
CA THR A 467 -14.75 -16.49 21.39
C THR A 467 -15.22 -15.20 22.04
N VAL A 468 -15.96 -14.39 21.30
CA VAL A 468 -16.57 -13.17 21.84
C VAL A 468 -17.59 -13.55 22.90
N ASN A 469 -17.50 -12.90 24.08
CA ASN A 469 -18.34 -13.24 25.22
C ASN A 469 -19.81 -12.82 25.01
N GLU A 470 -20.70 -13.17 25.95
CA GLU A 470 -22.13 -12.85 25.87
C GLU A 470 -22.43 -11.34 25.92
N LEU A 471 -21.48 -10.54 26.44
CA LEU A 471 -21.53 -9.08 26.43
C LEU A 471 -21.02 -8.46 25.12
N SER A 472 -20.71 -9.29 24.11
CA SER A 472 -20.11 -8.89 22.83
C SER A 472 -18.70 -8.30 22.93
N GLU A 473 -17.97 -8.63 23.99
CA GLU A 473 -16.60 -8.20 24.20
C GLU A 473 -15.60 -9.27 23.76
N LEU A 474 -14.52 -8.83 23.11
CA LEU A 474 -13.36 -9.64 22.80
C LEU A 474 -12.31 -9.46 23.90
N VAL A 475 -12.10 -10.48 24.72
CA VAL A 475 -11.08 -10.47 25.78
C VAL A 475 -9.77 -11.02 25.22
N VAL A 476 -8.76 -10.16 25.14
CA VAL A 476 -7.49 -10.44 24.47
C VAL A 476 -6.33 -10.35 25.47
N PRO A 477 -5.52 -11.41 25.64
CA PRO A 477 -4.26 -11.32 26.35
C PRO A 477 -3.26 -10.54 25.49
N MET A 478 -2.87 -9.39 26.00
CA MET A 478 -1.87 -8.50 25.42
C MET A 478 -0.56 -8.70 26.17
N ASP A 479 0.57 -8.62 25.47
CA ASP A 479 1.91 -8.72 26.02
C ASP A 479 2.90 -8.14 25.00
N LYS A 480 4.01 -7.54 25.49
CA LYS A 480 5.12 -6.99 24.69
C LYS A 480 4.71 -6.00 23.59
N GLY A 481 3.60 -5.29 23.80
CA GLY A 481 3.11 -4.27 22.86
C GLY A 481 2.80 -4.80 21.45
N GLU A 482 2.67 -6.11 21.25
CA GLU A 482 2.48 -6.71 19.92
C GLU A 482 1.10 -6.39 19.34
N PRO A 483 0.98 -6.11 18.02
CA PRO A 483 -0.32 -5.93 17.40
C PRO A 483 -1.11 -7.24 17.36
N ARG A 484 -2.43 -7.11 17.19
CA ARG A 484 -3.36 -8.23 16.97
C ARG A 484 -4.28 -7.89 15.81
N VAL A 485 -4.56 -8.85 14.95
CA VAL A 485 -5.50 -8.66 13.83
C VAL A 485 -6.53 -9.78 13.86
N PHE A 486 -7.81 -9.43 13.92
CA PHE A 486 -8.89 -10.40 14.05
C PHE A 486 -9.75 -10.48 12.78
N PHE A 487 -10.13 -11.70 12.43
CA PHE A 487 -11.09 -11.99 11.37
C PHE A 487 -11.99 -13.17 11.77
N PRO A 488 -13.27 -13.23 11.34
CA PRO A 488 -14.16 -14.33 11.71
C PRO A 488 -13.61 -15.69 11.27
N ALA A 489 -13.48 -16.63 12.21
CA ALA A 489 -12.87 -17.94 11.97
C ALA A 489 -13.62 -18.75 10.90
N GLU A 490 -14.96 -18.65 10.85
CA GLU A 490 -15.78 -19.30 9.83
C GLU A 490 -15.53 -18.79 8.41
N LEU A 491 -14.89 -17.62 8.28
CA LEU A 491 -14.54 -17.00 7.02
C LEU A 491 -13.06 -17.15 6.64
N MET A 492 -12.23 -17.79 7.47
CA MET A 492 -10.82 -18.03 7.18
C MET A 492 -10.51 -19.01 6.03
N PRO A 493 -11.37 -19.99 5.64
CA PRO A 493 -11.05 -20.88 4.53
C PRO A 493 -10.81 -20.12 3.21
N GLY A 494 -9.68 -20.42 2.56
CA GLY A 494 -9.23 -19.73 1.35
C GLY A 494 -8.21 -18.62 1.55
N SER A 495 -7.96 -18.22 2.81
CA SER A 495 -7.09 -17.08 3.14
C SER A 495 -5.60 -17.32 2.91
N GLY A 496 -5.11 -18.56 2.97
CA GLY A 496 -3.67 -18.85 3.03
C GLY A 496 -3.06 -18.69 4.42
N LEU A 497 -3.87 -18.39 5.44
CA LEU A 497 -3.42 -18.11 6.80
C LEU A 497 -3.85 -19.21 7.76
N CYS A 498 -3.11 -19.40 8.86
CA CYS A 498 -3.51 -20.25 9.98
C CYS A 498 -3.94 -21.68 9.62
N GLY A 499 -3.22 -22.29 8.67
CA GLY A 499 -3.48 -23.65 8.19
C GLY A 499 -4.56 -23.76 7.11
N PHE A 500 -5.21 -22.66 6.73
CA PHE A 500 -6.14 -22.64 5.60
C PHE A 500 -5.38 -22.42 4.30
N PRO A 501 -5.52 -23.30 3.28
CA PRO A 501 -4.84 -23.12 2.01
C PRO A 501 -5.42 -21.92 1.24
N VAL A 502 -4.58 -21.28 0.42
CA VAL A 502 -5.04 -20.27 -0.54
C VAL A 502 -5.99 -20.96 -1.53
N SER A 503 -7.22 -20.47 -1.62
CA SER A 503 -8.18 -20.94 -2.63
C SER A 503 -9.20 -19.86 -2.95
N ASN A 504 -9.71 -19.87 -4.18
CA ASN A 504 -10.69 -18.88 -4.62
C ASN A 504 -12.09 -19.26 -4.11
N VAL A 505 -12.42 -18.84 -2.90
CA VAL A 505 -13.70 -19.12 -2.25
C VAL A 505 -14.51 -17.84 -2.11
N SER A 506 -15.80 -17.90 -2.47
CA SER A 506 -16.73 -16.79 -2.29
C SER A 506 -17.41 -16.83 -0.91
N TYR A 507 -17.83 -15.67 -0.42
CA TYR A 507 -18.61 -15.58 0.82
C TYR A 507 -19.88 -16.45 0.80
N ALA A 508 -20.59 -16.48 -0.34
CA ALA A 508 -21.78 -17.33 -0.52
C ALA A 508 -21.45 -18.82 -0.35
N THR A 509 -20.28 -19.26 -0.83
CA THR A 509 -19.81 -20.65 -0.67
C THR A 509 -19.53 -20.99 0.79
N LEU A 510 -18.91 -20.06 1.54
CA LEU A 510 -18.62 -20.26 2.97
C LEU A 510 -19.92 -20.31 3.79
N LYS A 511 -20.86 -19.41 3.53
CA LYS A 511 -22.18 -19.38 4.19
C LYS A 511 -23.00 -20.64 3.95
N THR A 512 -23.07 -21.11 2.70
CA THR A 512 -23.82 -22.34 2.36
C THR A 512 -23.20 -23.58 2.99
N LYS A 513 -21.86 -23.71 2.97
CA LYS A 513 -21.17 -24.78 3.69
C LYS A 513 -21.44 -24.74 5.19
N ALA A 514 -21.32 -23.57 5.83
CA ALA A 514 -21.59 -23.40 7.26
C ALA A 514 -23.05 -23.75 7.63
N ALA A 515 -24.01 -23.38 6.78
CA ALA A 515 -25.42 -23.76 6.97
C ALA A 515 -25.62 -25.26 6.84
N SER A 516 -24.96 -25.92 5.87
CA SER A 516 -25.05 -27.37 5.67
C SER A 516 -24.45 -28.16 6.84
N THR A 517 -23.32 -27.72 7.41
CA THR A 517 -22.73 -28.35 8.60
C THR A 517 -23.59 -28.14 9.84
N LYS A 518 -24.17 -26.95 10.04
CA LYS A 518 -25.12 -26.70 11.14
C LYS A 518 -26.38 -27.56 10.99
N ALA A 519 -26.92 -27.71 9.78
CA ALA A 519 -28.06 -28.58 9.50
C ALA A 519 -27.73 -30.07 9.74
N ALA A 520 -26.56 -30.53 9.30
CA ALA A 520 -26.09 -31.90 9.54
C ALA A 520 -25.84 -32.18 11.03
N ALA A 521 -25.26 -31.23 11.76
CA ALA A 521 -25.09 -31.32 13.21
C ALA A 521 -26.44 -31.38 13.93
N ALA A 522 -27.39 -30.51 13.57
CA ALA A 522 -28.74 -30.50 14.12
C ALA A 522 -29.50 -31.80 13.80
N ALA A 523 -29.35 -32.35 12.58
CA ALA A 523 -29.91 -33.65 12.22
C ALA A 523 -29.29 -34.79 13.04
N SER A 524 -27.97 -34.77 13.27
CA SER A 524 -27.28 -35.77 14.10
C SER A 524 -27.69 -35.71 15.57
N LEU A 525 -27.94 -34.50 16.10
CA LEU A 525 -28.52 -34.27 17.42
C LEU A 525 -29.96 -34.77 17.47
N GLY A 526 -30.79 -34.46 16.47
CA GLY A 526 -32.16 -34.95 16.36
C GLY A 526 -32.26 -36.49 16.31
N VAL A 527 -31.35 -37.14 15.59
CA VAL A 527 -31.23 -38.61 15.56
C VAL A 527 -30.79 -39.18 16.91
N LYS A 528 -29.87 -38.53 17.62
CA LYS A 528 -29.49 -38.93 19.00
C LYS A 528 -30.64 -38.74 19.99
N THR A 529 -31.41 -37.66 19.88
CA THR A 529 -32.57 -37.41 20.75
C THR A 529 -33.70 -38.39 20.46
N MET A 530 -33.98 -38.72 19.19
CA MET A 530 -34.92 -39.78 18.82
C MET A 530 -34.44 -41.17 19.25
N GLY A 531 -33.14 -41.46 19.17
CA GLY A 531 -32.54 -42.69 19.68
C GLY A 531 -32.71 -42.84 21.19
N ASN A 532 -32.51 -41.77 21.95
CA ASN A 532 -32.72 -41.76 23.41
C ASN A 532 -34.20 -41.81 23.82
N ILE A 533 -35.10 -41.26 23.00
CA ILE A 533 -36.56 -41.41 23.20
C ILE A 533 -37.01 -42.83 22.86
N ALA A 534 -36.43 -43.48 21.85
CA ALA A 534 -36.68 -44.89 21.55
C ALA A 534 -36.15 -45.81 22.66
N TYR A 535 -35.00 -45.50 23.26
CA TYR A 535 -34.45 -46.25 24.40
C TYR A 535 -35.25 -46.02 25.70
N SER A 536 -35.82 -44.84 25.93
CA SER A 536 -36.69 -44.59 27.11
C SER A 536 -38.13 -45.08 26.93
N ALA A 537 -38.64 -45.15 25.69
CA ALA A 537 -39.92 -45.78 25.37
C ALA A 537 -39.85 -47.32 25.44
N LEU A 538 -38.69 -47.92 25.15
CA LEU A 538 -38.48 -49.37 25.33
C LEU A 538 -38.26 -49.79 26.80
N PHE A 539 -37.90 -48.86 27.69
CA PHE A 539 -37.77 -49.13 29.14
C PHE A 539 -39.04 -48.85 29.96
N SER A 540 -40.09 -48.27 29.36
CA SER A 540 -41.36 -47.96 30.04
C SER A 540 -42.53 -48.89 29.67
N LEU A 541 -42.30 -49.92 28.84
CA LEU A 541 -43.29 -50.95 28.49
C LEU A 541 -43.00 -52.34 29.11
N GLY A 542 -42.05 -52.44 30.05
CA GLY A 542 -41.64 -53.70 30.69
C GLY A 542 -42.05 -53.90 32.15
N LEU A 543 -42.86 -53.03 32.75
CA LEU A 543 -43.29 -53.15 34.16
C LEU A 543 -44.79 -52.84 34.34
N SER A 544 -45.66 -53.70 33.81
CA SER A 544 -47.10 -53.66 34.17
C SER A 544 -47.84 -55.01 33.99
N VAL A 545 -47.12 -56.13 33.98
CA VAL A 545 -47.75 -57.45 34.05
C VAL A 545 -47.01 -58.29 35.08
N VAL A 546 -47.78 -58.98 35.94
CA VAL A 546 -47.40 -59.87 37.06
C VAL A 546 -47.31 -59.19 38.43
N ALA A 547 -48.45 -59.10 39.11
CA ALA A 547 -48.61 -59.61 40.49
C ALA A 547 -50.03 -59.33 41.00
N SER A 548 -50.95 -60.23 40.66
CA SER A 548 -52.13 -60.51 41.47
C SER A 548 -52.15 -62.02 41.65
N VAL A 549 -52.53 -62.48 42.84
CA VAL A 549 -52.92 -63.86 43.23
C VAL A 549 -52.02 -64.49 44.32
N VAL A 550 -52.69 -64.77 45.44
CA VAL A 550 -52.40 -65.63 46.62
C VAL A 550 -51.52 -65.11 47.76
N VAL A 551 -52.16 -64.70 48.87
CA VAL A 551 -51.72 -65.10 50.22
C VAL A 551 -52.92 -65.76 50.91
N GLY A 552 -52.74 -67.05 51.23
CA GLY A 552 -53.61 -67.82 52.09
C GLY A 552 -52.76 -68.66 53.03
N VAL A 553 -53.02 -68.51 54.33
CA VAL A 553 -52.90 -69.52 55.40
C VAL A 553 -51.49 -70.06 55.71
N LEU A 554 -50.81 -69.46 56.69
CA LEU A 554 -50.57 -69.96 58.07
C LEU A 554 -49.53 -69.08 58.79
#